data_AF-A0A1S1TXU4-F1
#
_entry.id   AF-A0A1S1TXU4-F1
#
_cell.length_a   1.000
_cell.length_b   1.000
_cell.length_c   1.000
_cell.angle_alpha   90.00
_cell.angle_beta   90.00
_cell.angle_gamma   90.00
#
_symmetry.space_group_name_H-M   'P 1'
#
loop_
_entity.id
_entity.type
_entity.pdbx_description
1 polymer ?
#
loop_
_entity_poly.entity_id
_entity_poly.type
_entity_poly.pdbx_seq_one_letter_code
_entity_poly.pdbx_strand_id
1 'polypeptide(L)' 'MISQHERIEHISRRARELWEKEGFASDREKACWDKAVEEFESGKLTAGREQPGANAAGDGGAGH' A
#
# COMPACT_ATOMS: atom_id res chain seq x y z
N MET A 1 16.87 -9.37 -6.17
CA MET A 1 16.10 -8.40 -6.98
C MET A 1 14.87 -9.13 -7.45
N ILE A 2 13.68 -8.74 -6.99
CA ILE A 2 12.44 -9.37 -7.48
C ILE A 2 12.13 -8.87 -8.90
N SER A 3 11.54 -9.74 -9.71
CA SER A 3 11.19 -9.44 -11.11
C SER A 3 10.15 -8.32 -11.19
N GLN A 4 10.12 -7.57 -12.30
CA GLN A 4 9.10 -6.53 -12.55
C GLN A 4 7.67 -7.04 -12.35
N HIS A 5 7.38 -8.29 -12.72
CA HIS A 5 6.08 -8.92 -12.48
C HIS A 5 5.77 -9.06 -10.99
N GLU A 6 6.68 -9.64 -10.20
CA GLU A 6 6.53 -9.73 -8.74
C GLU A 6 6.36 -8.36 -8.10
N ARG A 7 7.11 -7.33 -8.55
CA ARG A 7 6.92 -5.95 -8.07
C ARG A 7 5.50 -5.47 -8.28
N ILE A 8 4.99 -5.61 -9.51
CA ILE A 8 3.64 -5.19 -9.87
C ILE A 8 2.59 -5.96 -9.06
N GLU A 9 2.79 -7.25 -8.81
CA GLU A 9 1.85 -8.04 -7.99
C GLU A 9 1.83 -7.56 -6.53
N HIS A 10 2.99 -7.24 -5.95
CA HIS A 10 3.08 -6.69 -4.60
C HIS A 10 2.43 -5.32 -4.48
N ILE A 11 2.71 -4.42 -5.43
CA ILE A 11 2.13 -3.08 -5.50
C ILE A 11 0.62 -3.18 -5.72
N SER A 12 0.17 -4.01 -6.66
CA SER A 12 -1.25 -4.20 -6.98
C SER A 12 -2.03 -4.75 -5.78
N ARG A 13 -1.47 -5.73 -5.05
CA ARG A 13 -2.09 -6.24 -3.82
C ARG A 13 -2.27 -5.14 -2.78
N ARG A 14 -1.24 -4.31 -2.55
CA ARG A 14 -1.31 -3.19 -1.59
C ARG A 14 -2.22 -2.06 -2.03
N ALA A 15 -2.19 -1.71 -3.31
CA ALA A 15 -3.07 -0.70 -3.88
C ALA A 15 -4.53 -1.14 -3.75
N ARG A 16 -4.81 -2.43 -3.99
CA ARG A 16 -6.13 -3.00 -3.80
C ARG A 16 -6.55 -2.96 -2.34
N GLU A 17 -5.73 -3.44 -1.39
CA GLU A 17 -6.05 -3.34 0.06
C GLU A 17 -6.36 -1.90 0.51
N LEU A 18 -5.57 -0.92 0.04
CA LEU A 18 -5.82 0.51 0.29
C LEU A 18 -7.15 0.96 -0.31
N TRP A 19 -7.45 0.51 -1.52
CA TRP A 19 -8.67 0.85 -2.25
C TRP A 19 -9.93 0.23 -1.62
N GLU A 20 -9.84 -1.00 -1.11
CA GLU A 20 -10.92 -1.67 -0.36
C GLU A 20 -11.20 -0.94 0.96
N LYS A 21 -10.14 -0.51 1.66
CA LYS A 21 -10.25 0.25 2.92
C LYS A 21 -10.94 1.61 2.75
N GLU A 22 -10.70 2.28 1.63
CA GLU A 22 -11.24 3.61 1.31
C GLU A 22 -12.64 3.54 0.67
N GLY A 23 -13.18 2.35 0.41
CA GLY A 23 -14.53 2.16 -0.14
C GLY A 23 -14.62 2.21 -1.68
N PHE A 24 -13.56 1.77 -2.38
CA PHE A 24 -13.55 1.60 -3.85
C PHE A 24 -13.86 2.86 -4.66
N ALA A 25 -13.52 4.04 -4.15
CA ALA A 25 -13.67 5.28 -4.91
C ALA A 25 -12.72 5.28 -6.13
N SER A 26 -13.25 5.34 -7.35
CA SER A 26 -12.43 5.36 -8.58
C SER A 26 -11.49 6.57 -8.65
N ASP A 27 -11.86 7.70 -8.02
CA ASP A 27 -11.00 8.88 -7.87
C ASP A 27 -9.74 8.58 -7.04
N ARG A 28 -9.85 7.62 -6.11
CA ARG A 28 -8.78 7.22 -5.18
C ARG A 28 -7.99 6.01 -5.65
N GLU A 29 -8.40 5.34 -6.73
CA GLU A 29 -7.71 4.16 -7.28
C GLU A 29 -6.27 4.52 -7.66
N LYS A 30 -6.08 5.60 -8.42
CA LYS A 30 -4.75 6.12 -8.81
C LYS A 30 -3.92 6.52 -7.59
N ALA A 31 -4.53 7.19 -6.61
CA ALA A 31 -3.85 7.61 -5.39
C ALA A 31 -3.42 6.41 -4.52
N CYS A 32 -4.24 5.35 -4.46
CA CYS A 32 -3.90 4.09 -3.78
C CYS A 32 -2.76 3.36 -4.49
N TRP A 33 -2.76 3.38 -5.83
CA TRP A 33 -1.67 2.84 -6.64
C TRP A 33 -0.36 3.60 -6.44
N ASP A 34 -0.39 4.92 -6.53
CA ASP A 34 0.80 5.78 -6.37
C ASP A 34 1.44 5.60 -4.99
N LYS A 35 0.60 5.56 -3.94
CA LYS A 35 1.05 5.28 -2.57
C LYS A 35 1.64 3.88 -2.41
N ALA A 36 1.06 2.87 -3.05
CA ALA A 36 1.60 1.51 -3.00
C ALA A 36 2.93 1.38 -3.74
N VAL A 37 3.10 2.11 -4.86
CA VAL A 37 4.38 2.22 -5.58
C VAL A 37 5.42 2.93 -4.72
N GLU A 38 5.09 4.08 -4.13
CA GLU A 38 5.99 4.84 -3.25
C GLU A 38 6.49 4.00 -2.07
N GLU A 39 5.59 3.28 -1.39
CA GLU A 39 5.94 2.41 -0.26
C GLU A 39 6.86 1.26 -0.71
N PHE A 40 6.66 0.75 -1.92
CA PHE A 40 7.50 -0.30 -2.50
C PHE A 40 8.88 0.22 -2.93
N GLU A 41 8.96 1.36 -3.62
CA GLU A 41 10.21 1.98 -4.05
C GLU A 41 11.02 2.55 -2.88
N SER A 42 10.35 3.06 -1.86
CA SER A 42 10.97 3.48 -0.60
C SER A 42 11.56 2.30 0.20
N GLY A 43 11.34 1.06 -0.23
CA GLY A 43 11.82 -0.15 0.45
C GLY A 43 11.07 -0.48 1.74
N LYS A 44 10.03 0.30 2.08
CA LYS A 44 9.14 0.04 3.22
C LYS A 44 8.37 -1.24 2.99
N LEU A 45 7.91 -1.48 1.76
CA LEU A 45 7.30 -2.73 1.34
C LEU A 45 8.35 -3.70 0.81
N THR A 46 9.13 -4.30 1.71
CA THR A 46 10.06 -5.37 1.32
C THR A 46 9.28 -6.64 0.98
N ALA A 47 9.33 -7.07 -0.29
CA ALA A 47 8.69 -8.28 -0.83
C ALA A 47 9.18 -9.63 -0.23
N GLY A 48 9.96 -9.61 0.85
CA GLY A 48 10.56 -10.82 1.42
C GLY A 48 10.67 -10.82 2.95
N ARG A 49 10.04 -9.87 3.63
CA ARG A 49 9.96 -9.86 5.10
C ARG A 49 8.55 -9.47 5.46
N GLU A 50 7.80 -10.45 5.95
CA GLU A 50 6.54 -10.23 6.65
C GLU A 50 6.77 -9.07 7.63
N GLN A 51 6.22 -7.90 7.32
CA GLN A 51 6.21 -6.77 8.23
C GLN A 51 4.99 -6.96 9.15
N PRO A 52 5.19 -7.27 10.44
CA PRO A 52 4.14 -7.06 11.41
C PRO A 52 3.95 -5.55 11.56
N GLY A 53 2.86 -4.99 11.02
CA GLY A 53 2.41 -3.66 11.42
C GLY A 53 2.27 -2.59 10.33
N ALA A 54 2.28 -2.91 9.03
CA ALA A 54 1.98 -1.92 7.99
C ALA A 54 0.47 -1.61 7.85
N ASN A 55 -0.25 -1.60 8.98
CA ASN A 55 -1.64 -1.22 9.12
C ASN A 55 -1.77 -0.16 10.23
N ALA A 56 -1.08 0.98 10.04
CA ALA A 56 -1.28 2.20 10.81
C ALA A 56 -1.62 3.38 9.88
N ALA A 57 -2.37 3.11 8.81
CA ALA A 57 -3.07 4.15 8.05
C ALA A 57 -4.55 4.07 8.43
N GLY A 58 -4.92 4.88 9.42
CA GLY A 58 -6.27 5.03 9.91
C GLY A 58 -6.34 5.16 11.43
N ASP A 59 -5.76 6.22 12.00
CA ASP A 59 -6.38 6.86 13.17
C ASP A 59 -5.99 8.35 13.18
N GLY A 60 -6.84 9.16 12.57
CA GLY A 60 -6.93 10.57 12.91
C GLY A 60 -7.94 10.69 14.04
N GLY A 61 -7.45 10.87 15.26
CA GLY A 61 -8.27 11.04 16.45
C GLY A 61 -7.53 11.89 17.49
N ALA A 62 -7.83 13.18 17.49
CA ALA A 62 -7.26 14.17 18.40
C ALA A 62 -7.54 13.89 19.89
N GLY A 63 -6.60 14.27 20.75
CA GLY A 63 -6.94 14.97 22.00
C GLY A 63 -6.66 14.26 23.33
N HIS A 64 -5.78 14.92 24.09
CA HIS A 64 -5.59 14.97 25.56
C HIS A 64 -4.87 13.81 26.25
#